data_AF-B6E5C5-F1
#
_entry.id   AF-B6E5C5-F1
#
_cell.length_a   1.000
_cell.length_b   1.000
_cell.length_c   1.000
_cell.angle_alpha   90.00
_cell.angle_beta   90.00
_cell.angle_gamma   90.00
#
_symmetry.space_group_name_H-M   'P 1'
#
loop_
_entity.id
_entity.type
_entity.pdbx_description
1 polymer ?
#
loop_
_entity_poly.entity_id
_entity_poly.type
_entity_poly.pdbx_seq_one_letter_code
_entity_poly.pdbx_strand_id
1 'polypeptide(L)'
;THGVNSTGSCSWKIYVKGGIVTWETQQTDYPRTRPDMPNHEPRGCSRGASYSWYLYSANRIKYPMVRGRLIRLWREARRTLSPVEAWASIVEDVARAQSYKAVRGMGGFVRSTWDEANEIIAAANVYTIRKYGPDRVIGFSPIPAMSMVSYAAGSRYLSLIGGVCMSFYDWYCDLPPASPQVWGEQTDVPESADWYNSTFIMAWGSNVP
;
A
#
# COMPACT_ATOMS: atom_id res chain seq x y z
N THR A 1 -7.26 -1.42 -14.30
CA THR A 1 -6.17 -2.26 -13.79
C THR A 1 -6.28 -2.39 -12.28
N HIS A 2 -5.46 -3.21 -11.64
CA HIS A 2 -5.46 -3.45 -10.19
C HIS A 2 -4.09 -3.17 -9.59
N GLY A 3 -4.03 -2.26 -8.60
CA GLY A 3 -2.81 -1.95 -7.84
C GLY A 3 -2.53 -2.98 -6.75
N VAL A 4 -2.28 -4.23 -7.14
CA VAL A 4 -2.02 -5.36 -6.24
C VAL A 4 -0.82 -6.18 -6.73
N ASN A 5 0.05 -6.59 -5.81
CA ASN A 5 1.27 -7.35 -6.11
C ASN A 5 0.91 -8.76 -6.62
N SER A 6 0.80 -8.89 -7.94
CA SER A 6 0.30 -10.10 -8.61
C SER A 6 0.98 -10.40 -9.94
N THR A 7 1.94 -9.55 -10.35
CA THR A 7 2.59 -9.50 -11.68
C THR A 7 1.66 -9.37 -12.90
N GLY A 8 0.34 -9.45 -12.71
CA GLY A 8 -0.63 -9.50 -13.79
C GLY A 8 -0.70 -8.25 -14.66
N SER A 9 -0.67 -7.05 -14.09
CA SER A 9 -0.76 -5.77 -14.84
C SER A 9 -1.92 -5.72 -15.88
N CYS A 10 -3.03 -6.38 -15.56
CA CYS A 10 -4.14 -6.57 -16.51
C CYS A 10 -4.98 -5.29 -16.62
N SER A 11 -5.28 -4.86 -17.84
CA SER A 11 -6.27 -3.83 -18.14
C SER A 11 -7.70 -4.39 -18.11
N TRP A 12 -8.65 -3.61 -17.59
CA TRP A 12 -10.04 -4.01 -17.36
C TRP A 12 -10.99 -2.89 -17.80
N LYS A 13 -12.13 -3.28 -18.37
CA LYS A 13 -13.30 -2.45 -18.60
C LYS A 13 -14.10 -2.40 -17.30
N ILE A 14 -14.26 -1.20 -16.74
CA ILE A 14 -15.07 -0.99 -15.54
C ILE A 14 -16.47 -0.55 -15.97
N TYR A 15 -17.49 -1.30 -15.61
CA TYR A 15 -18.87 -1.02 -16.00
C TYR A 15 -19.55 -0.18 -14.92
N VAL A 16 -20.10 0.96 -15.37
CA VAL A 16 -20.92 1.85 -14.54
C VAL A 16 -22.36 1.74 -15.00
N LYS A 17 -23.26 1.39 -14.10
CA LYS A 17 -24.70 1.29 -14.37
C LYS A 17 -25.47 1.96 -13.23
N GLY A 18 -26.36 2.90 -13.57
CA GLY A 18 -27.08 3.68 -12.57
C GLY A 18 -26.18 4.61 -11.73
N GLY A 19 -25.06 5.06 -12.29
CA GLY A 19 -24.10 5.94 -11.60
C GLY A 19 -23.21 5.24 -10.57
N ILE A 20 -23.27 3.91 -10.47
CA ILE A 20 -22.39 3.11 -9.60
C ILE A 20 -21.61 2.09 -10.43
N VAL A 21 -20.41 1.74 -9.96
CA VAL A 21 -19.64 0.64 -10.54
C VAL A 21 -20.34 -0.67 -10.19
N THR A 22 -20.56 -1.54 -11.18
CA THR A 22 -21.31 -2.79 -10.98
C THR A 22 -20.48 -4.05 -11.17
N TRP A 23 -19.64 -4.11 -12.20
CA TRP A 23 -18.73 -5.23 -12.46
C TRP A 23 -17.59 -4.81 -13.41
N GLU A 24 -16.71 -5.75 -13.72
CA GLU A 24 -15.60 -5.58 -14.65
C GLU A 24 -15.48 -6.76 -15.61
N THR A 25 -14.97 -6.51 -16.82
CA THR A 25 -14.48 -7.54 -17.75
C THR A 25 -13.11 -7.12 -18.25
N GLN A 26 -12.28 -8.06 -18.70
CA GLN A 26 -10.96 -7.72 -19.22
C GLN A 26 -11.05 -6.81 -20.46
N GLN A 27 -10.04 -5.98 -20.63
CA GLN A 27 -9.74 -5.37 -21.94
C GLN A 27 -9.05 -6.39 -22.84
N THR A 28 -9.20 -6.24 -24.14
CA THR A 28 -8.61 -7.13 -25.16
C THR A 28 -7.84 -6.39 -26.24
N ASP A 29 -7.59 -5.10 -26.02
CA ASP A 29 -7.02 -4.15 -26.99
C ASP A 29 -5.53 -3.86 -26.74
N TYR A 30 -4.82 -4.77 -26.08
CA TYR A 30 -3.37 -4.67 -25.97
C TYR A 30 -2.75 -4.62 -27.39
N PRO A 31 -1.67 -3.84 -27.60
CA PRO A 31 -0.90 -3.91 -28.83
C PRO A 31 -0.53 -5.37 -29.14
N ARG A 32 -0.81 -5.78 -30.38
CA ARG A 32 -0.60 -7.16 -30.82
C ARG A 32 0.87 -7.52 -30.78
N THR A 33 1.14 -8.79 -30.49
CA THR A 33 2.48 -9.38 -30.63
C THR A 33 2.81 -9.58 -32.11
N ARG A 34 3.99 -10.15 -32.39
CA ARG A 34 4.39 -10.50 -33.77
C ARG A 34 3.41 -11.53 -34.37
N PRO A 35 3.26 -11.58 -35.70
CA PRO A 35 2.28 -12.48 -36.35
C PRO A 35 2.43 -13.97 -36.00
N ASP A 36 3.62 -14.40 -35.62
CA ASP A 36 3.99 -15.76 -35.24
C ASP A 36 3.86 -16.06 -33.74
N MET A 37 3.40 -15.09 -32.93
CA MET A 37 3.20 -15.24 -31.49
C MET A 37 1.73 -15.04 -31.09
N PRO A 38 1.26 -15.70 -30.02
CA PRO A 38 -0.05 -15.41 -29.44
C PRO A 38 -0.10 -13.99 -28.87
N ASN A 39 -1.28 -13.36 -28.91
CA ASN A 39 -1.50 -12.07 -28.26
C ASN A 39 -1.70 -12.25 -26.74
N HIS A 40 -1.57 -11.16 -25.98
CA HIS A 40 -1.73 -11.16 -24.52
C HIS A 40 -3.18 -11.21 -24.04
N GLU A 41 -4.13 -10.79 -24.88
CA GLU A 41 -5.54 -10.74 -24.49
C GLU A 41 -6.09 -12.15 -24.17
N PRO A 42 -7.01 -12.29 -23.20
CA PRO A 42 -7.61 -11.24 -22.37
C PRO A 42 -6.84 -10.92 -21.07
N ARG A 43 -5.80 -11.68 -20.72
CA ARG A 43 -5.23 -11.71 -19.35
C ARG A 43 -6.33 -11.88 -18.28
N GLY A 44 -6.12 -11.31 -17.10
CA GLY A 44 -7.07 -11.32 -15.99
C GLY A 44 -6.96 -12.57 -15.11
N CYS A 45 -7.64 -12.54 -13.97
CA CYS A 45 -7.72 -13.67 -13.05
C CYS A 45 -8.99 -13.56 -12.21
N SER A 46 -9.37 -14.65 -11.54
CA SER A 46 -10.57 -14.69 -10.68
C SER A 46 -10.56 -13.65 -9.55
N ARG A 47 -9.38 -13.27 -9.04
CA ARG A 47 -9.22 -12.25 -8.00
C ARG A 47 -9.47 -10.85 -8.55
N GLY A 48 -9.05 -10.59 -9.79
CA GLY A 48 -9.32 -9.33 -10.47
C GLY A 48 -10.79 -9.15 -10.84
N ALA A 49 -11.48 -10.23 -11.20
CA ALA A 49 -12.89 -10.22 -11.57
C ALA A 49 -13.86 -10.00 -10.40
N SER A 50 -13.38 -10.00 -9.16
CA SER A 50 -14.19 -9.78 -7.96
C SER A 50 -13.91 -8.44 -7.28
N TYR A 51 -13.10 -7.57 -7.89
CA TYR A 51 -12.64 -6.35 -7.25
C TYR A 51 -13.76 -5.32 -7.05
N SER A 52 -14.73 -5.24 -7.98
CA SER A 52 -15.93 -4.39 -7.83
C SER A 52 -16.67 -4.59 -6.51
N TRP A 53 -16.61 -5.79 -5.92
CA TRP A 53 -17.22 -6.08 -4.61
C TRP A 53 -16.80 -5.08 -3.53
N TYR A 54 -15.53 -4.67 -3.50
CA TYR A 54 -14.98 -3.84 -2.44
C TYR A 54 -15.56 -2.42 -2.38
N LEU A 55 -16.11 -1.89 -3.48
CA LEU A 55 -16.51 -0.48 -3.54
C LEU A 55 -17.60 -0.14 -2.54
N TYR A 56 -18.57 -1.04 -2.36
CA TYR A 56 -19.75 -0.84 -1.52
C TYR A 56 -19.97 -1.96 -0.49
N SER A 57 -19.03 -2.89 -0.34
CA SER A 57 -19.15 -3.98 0.62
C SER A 57 -19.21 -3.48 2.07
N ALA A 58 -19.68 -4.34 2.95
CA ALA A 58 -19.78 -4.07 4.39
C ALA A 58 -18.42 -3.74 5.04
N ASN A 59 -17.30 -4.12 4.40
CA ASN A 59 -15.95 -3.88 4.92
C ASN A 59 -15.27 -2.63 4.34
N ARG A 60 -15.98 -1.81 3.56
CA ARG A 60 -15.44 -0.57 2.99
C ARG A 60 -15.13 0.45 4.09
N ILE A 61 -13.90 0.95 4.14
CA ILE A 61 -13.54 2.11 4.97
C ILE A 61 -14.13 3.37 4.33
N LYS A 62 -15.07 4.01 5.04
CA LYS A 62 -15.82 5.20 4.58
C LYS A 62 -15.31 6.53 5.15
N TYR A 63 -14.70 6.50 6.33
CA TYR A 63 -14.29 7.69 7.06
C TYR A 63 -12.92 7.48 7.70
N PRO A 64 -12.18 8.56 8.03
CA PRO A 64 -11.05 8.48 8.94
C PRO A 64 -11.49 7.88 10.28
N MET A 65 -10.72 6.92 10.78
CA MET A 65 -11.00 6.22 12.03
C MET A 65 -9.81 6.38 12.97
N VAL A 66 -10.08 6.70 14.24
CA VAL A 66 -9.05 6.81 15.28
C VAL A 66 -9.47 5.92 16.46
N ARG A 67 -8.51 5.35 17.19
CA ARG A 67 -8.80 4.59 18.41
C ARG A 67 -9.47 5.51 19.43
N GLY A 68 -10.62 5.09 19.95
CA GLY A 68 -11.43 5.89 20.89
C GLY A 68 -10.70 6.32 22.16
N ARG A 69 -9.69 5.56 22.63
CA ARG A 69 -8.84 5.98 23.77
C ARG A 69 -7.89 7.11 23.40
N LEU A 70 -7.22 7.02 22.25
CA LEU A 70 -6.30 8.05 21.78
C LEU A 70 -7.01 9.37 21.52
N ILE A 71 -8.15 9.33 20.82
CA ILE A 71 -8.87 10.54 20.44
C ILE A 71 -9.46 11.29 21.65
N ARG A 72 -9.82 10.58 22.73
CA ARG A 72 -10.23 11.23 24.00
C ARG A 72 -9.09 12.01 24.62
N LEU A 73 -7.90 11.39 24.72
CA LEU A 73 -6.70 12.06 25.22
C LEU A 73 -6.32 13.26 24.35
N TRP A 74 -6.39 13.09 23.02
CA TRP A 74 -6.12 14.15 22.06
C TRP A 74 -7.06 15.35 22.25
N ARG A 75 -8.38 15.10 22.25
CA ARG A 75 -9.39 16.16 22.40
C ARG A 75 -9.29 16.85 23.76
N GLU A 76 -8.97 16.14 24.83
CA GLU A 76 -8.75 16.73 26.14
C GLU A 76 -7.54 17.67 26.12
N ALA A 77 -6.40 17.21 25.62
CA ALA A 77 -5.18 18.00 25.54
C ALA A 77 -5.34 19.23 24.63
N ARG A 78 -6.04 19.08 23.49
CA ARG A 78 -6.28 20.17 22.53
C ARG A 78 -7.19 21.29 23.04
N ARG A 79 -7.84 21.15 24.20
CA ARG A 79 -8.61 22.25 24.82
C ARG A 79 -7.73 23.42 25.23
N THR A 80 -6.48 23.15 25.63
CA THR A 80 -5.58 24.17 26.20
C THR A 80 -4.20 24.20 25.55
N LEU A 81 -3.77 23.12 24.90
CA LEU A 81 -2.43 23.00 24.32
C LEU A 81 -2.46 23.13 22.80
N SER A 82 -1.36 23.65 22.22
CA SER A 82 -1.14 23.59 20.77
C SER A 82 -0.98 22.13 20.31
N PRO A 83 -1.13 21.82 19.00
CA PRO A 83 -1.12 20.42 18.53
C PRO A 83 0.12 19.61 18.92
N VAL A 84 1.31 20.21 18.80
CA VAL A 84 2.59 19.52 19.09
C VAL A 84 2.75 19.30 20.60
N GLU A 85 2.38 20.29 21.42
CA GLU A 85 2.40 20.18 22.89
C GLU A 85 1.34 19.19 23.39
N ALA A 86 0.16 19.17 22.76
CA ALA A 86 -0.89 18.21 23.04
C ALA A 86 -0.39 16.78 22.81
N TRP A 87 0.28 16.53 21.67
CA TRP A 87 0.89 15.23 21.40
C TRP A 87 1.96 14.88 22.44
N ALA A 88 2.87 15.80 22.76
CA ALA A 88 3.90 15.61 23.78
C ALA A 88 3.30 15.19 25.14
N SER A 89 2.25 15.88 25.60
CA SER A 89 1.55 15.59 26.87
C SER A 89 0.90 14.21 26.96
N ILE A 90 0.72 13.54 25.82
CA ILE A 90 0.14 12.20 25.72
C ILE A 90 1.23 11.15 25.66
N VAL A 91 2.28 11.37 24.86
CA VAL A 91 3.30 10.35 24.61
C VAL A 91 4.43 10.33 25.63
N GLU A 92 4.65 11.45 26.34
CA GLU A 92 5.65 11.53 27.42
C GLU A 92 5.12 10.98 28.75
N ASP A 93 3.81 10.95 28.95
CA ASP A 93 3.16 10.26 30.07
C ASP A 93 3.02 8.77 29.75
N VAL A 94 3.77 7.93 30.48
CA VAL A 94 3.82 6.48 30.29
C VAL A 94 2.43 5.85 30.45
N ALA A 95 1.65 6.27 31.44
CA ALA A 95 0.33 5.72 31.71
C ALA A 95 -0.65 6.07 30.58
N ARG A 96 -0.65 7.32 30.12
CA ARG A 96 -1.47 7.76 28.97
C ARG A 96 -1.06 7.04 27.70
N ALA A 97 0.23 6.96 27.40
CA ALA A 97 0.74 6.27 26.22
C ALA A 97 0.36 4.78 26.22
N GLN A 98 0.50 4.10 27.36
CA GLN A 98 0.16 2.69 27.50
C GLN A 98 -1.35 2.46 27.36
N SER A 99 -2.18 3.38 27.85
CA SER A 99 -3.64 3.26 27.84
C SER A 99 -4.24 3.01 26.45
N TYR A 100 -3.69 3.62 25.39
CA TYR A 100 -4.16 3.43 24.01
C TYR A 100 -3.33 2.40 23.23
N LYS A 101 -2.04 2.21 23.57
CA LYS A 101 -1.17 1.22 22.91
C LYS A 101 -1.59 -0.22 23.25
N ALA A 102 -1.94 -0.51 24.51
CA ALA A 102 -2.28 -1.84 24.98
C ALA A 102 -3.57 -2.43 24.37
N VAL A 103 -4.41 -1.58 23.76
CA VAL A 103 -5.69 -1.99 23.14
C VAL A 103 -5.64 -1.97 21.60
N ARG A 104 -4.45 -1.97 20.99
CA ARG A 104 -4.30 -2.15 19.54
C ARG A 104 -4.75 -3.58 19.16
N GLY A 105 -5.66 -3.69 18.20
CA GLY A 105 -6.28 -4.96 17.80
C GLY A 105 -7.58 -5.32 18.54
N MET A 106 -7.97 -4.56 19.57
CA MET A 106 -9.12 -4.88 20.45
C MET A 106 -10.40 -4.07 20.16
N GLY A 107 -10.58 -3.59 18.92
CA GLY A 107 -11.77 -2.80 18.55
C GLY A 107 -11.83 -1.39 19.20
N GLY A 108 -13.00 -0.74 19.17
CA GLY A 108 -13.16 0.61 19.72
C GLY A 108 -12.61 1.73 18.84
N PHE A 109 -12.71 1.58 17.51
CA PHE A 109 -12.52 2.69 16.59
C PHE A 109 -13.72 3.62 16.64
N VAL A 110 -13.47 4.92 16.51
CA VAL A 110 -14.50 5.93 16.35
C VAL A 110 -14.24 6.73 15.10
N ARG A 111 -15.32 7.21 14.47
CA ARG A 111 -15.25 8.11 13.33
C ARG A 111 -14.59 9.43 13.74
N SER A 112 -13.73 9.94 12.87
CA SER A 112 -13.08 11.24 12.96
C SER A 112 -13.26 12.02 11.64
N THR A 113 -12.65 13.20 11.54
CA THR A 113 -12.60 14.01 10.32
C THR A 113 -11.19 13.99 9.73
N TRP A 114 -11.06 14.41 8.47
CA TRP A 114 -9.74 14.54 7.86
C TRP A 114 -8.89 15.58 8.60
N ASP A 115 -9.45 16.71 9.00
CA ASP A 115 -8.73 17.75 9.72
C ASP A 115 -8.17 17.25 11.05
N GLU A 116 -8.99 16.53 11.84
CA GLU A 116 -8.56 15.98 13.13
C GLU A 116 -7.49 14.89 12.96
N ALA A 117 -7.67 13.97 11.99
CA ALA A 117 -6.67 12.95 11.71
C ALA A 117 -5.34 13.53 11.20
N ASN A 118 -5.42 14.50 10.27
CA ASN A 118 -4.24 15.15 9.70
C ASN A 118 -3.48 15.97 10.75
N GLU A 119 -4.17 16.71 11.62
CA GLU A 119 -3.54 17.48 12.71
C GLU A 119 -2.81 16.54 13.68
N ILE A 120 -3.42 15.41 14.08
CA ILE A 120 -2.78 14.40 14.93
C ILE A 120 -1.50 13.87 14.28
N ILE A 121 -1.57 13.44 13.00
CA ILE A 121 -0.44 12.84 12.28
C ILE A 121 0.70 13.87 12.13
N ALA A 122 0.38 15.09 11.72
CA ALA A 122 1.37 16.16 11.55
C ALA A 122 2.03 16.54 12.88
N ALA A 123 1.25 16.69 13.96
CA ALA A 123 1.78 16.97 15.29
C ALA A 123 2.71 15.86 15.80
N ALA A 124 2.31 14.60 15.60
CA ALA A 124 3.12 13.44 15.96
C ALA A 124 4.45 13.40 15.20
N ASN A 125 4.43 13.70 13.90
CA ASN A 125 5.63 13.73 13.07
C ASN A 125 6.55 14.90 13.49
N VAL A 126 6.02 16.12 13.62
CA VAL A 126 6.81 17.29 14.05
C VAL A 126 7.46 17.07 15.41
N TYR A 127 6.71 16.55 16.39
CA TYR A 127 7.25 16.21 17.70
C TYR A 127 8.39 15.18 17.60
N THR A 128 8.15 14.09 16.86
CA THR A 128 9.12 12.99 16.71
C THR A 128 10.40 13.49 16.05
N ILE A 129 10.28 14.23 14.93
CA ILE A 129 11.41 14.80 14.20
C ILE A 129 12.23 15.72 15.12
N ARG A 130 11.55 16.65 15.82
CA ARG A 130 12.21 17.63 16.66
C ARG A 130 12.95 16.99 17.85
N LYS A 131 12.35 15.97 18.47
CA LYS A 131 12.88 15.39 19.71
C LYS A 131 13.88 14.26 19.48
N TYR A 132 13.69 13.45 18.43
CA TYR A 132 14.45 12.21 18.23
C TYR A 132 15.18 12.13 16.88
N GLY A 133 14.87 13.03 15.95
CA GLY A 133 15.38 12.99 14.59
C GLY A 133 14.34 12.46 13.59
N PRO A 134 14.49 12.83 12.30
CA PRO A 134 13.50 12.52 11.27
C PRO A 134 13.46 11.03 10.90
N ASP A 135 14.56 10.31 11.08
CA ASP A 135 14.69 8.87 10.82
C ASP A 135 13.87 7.99 11.80
N ARG A 136 13.26 8.57 12.84
CA ARG A 136 12.26 7.90 13.69
C ARG A 136 10.85 7.93 13.11
N VAL A 137 10.65 8.59 11.96
CA VAL A 137 9.43 8.54 11.17
C VAL A 137 9.67 7.61 9.97
N ILE A 138 8.95 6.49 9.94
CA ILE A 138 9.19 5.40 9.00
C ILE A 138 7.90 5.12 8.21
N GLY A 139 8.02 4.88 6.91
CA GLY A 139 6.94 4.36 6.08
C GLY A 139 7.30 3.06 5.39
N PHE A 140 6.32 2.17 5.33
CA PHE A 140 6.39 0.93 4.58
C PHE A 140 5.29 0.95 3.52
N SER A 141 5.70 0.94 2.25
CA SER A 141 4.80 0.79 1.10
C SER A 141 5.55 -0.03 0.06
N PRO A 142 5.05 -1.20 -0.35
CA PRO A 142 5.79 -2.09 -1.25
C PRO A 142 5.47 -1.83 -2.73
N ILE A 143 6.26 -2.44 -3.63
CA ILE A 143 5.97 -2.66 -5.06
C ILE A 143 5.41 -1.41 -5.78
N PRO A 144 6.25 -0.43 -6.14
CA PRO A 144 5.80 0.77 -6.85
C PRO A 144 5.18 0.47 -8.23
N ALA A 145 5.59 -0.62 -8.88
CA ALA A 145 5.15 -0.97 -10.25
C ALA A 145 3.64 -1.14 -10.39
N MET A 146 2.92 -1.55 -9.34
CA MET A 146 1.47 -1.78 -9.40
C MET A 146 0.65 -0.48 -9.33
N SER A 147 1.21 0.59 -8.76
CA SER A 147 0.53 1.89 -8.60
C SER A 147 1.54 2.99 -8.24
N MET A 148 2.29 3.44 -9.25
CA MET A 148 3.50 4.27 -9.09
C MET A 148 3.26 5.55 -8.27
N VAL A 149 2.23 6.32 -8.63
CA VAL A 149 1.92 7.59 -7.95
C VAL A 149 1.40 7.34 -6.52
N SER A 150 0.65 6.26 -6.31
CA SER A 150 0.18 5.88 -4.97
C SER A 150 1.34 5.54 -4.05
N TYR A 151 2.36 4.82 -4.53
CA TYR A 151 3.61 4.60 -3.81
C TYR A 151 4.35 5.93 -3.58
N ALA A 152 4.49 6.74 -4.63
CA ALA A 152 5.24 8.00 -4.59
C ALA A 152 4.66 9.03 -3.61
N ALA A 153 3.35 9.01 -3.36
CA ALA A 153 2.70 9.94 -2.44
C ALA A 153 3.30 9.88 -1.03
N GLY A 154 3.42 8.68 -0.46
CA GLY A 154 3.98 8.47 0.88
C GLY A 154 5.50 8.61 0.91
N SER A 155 6.21 8.00 -0.06
CA SER A 155 7.67 8.05 -0.10
C SER A 155 8.20 9.46 -0.33
N ARG A 156 7.56 10.26 -1.21
CA ARG A 156 7.92 11.67 -1.40
C ARG A 156 7.74 12.48 -0.12
N TYR A 157 6.62 12.33 0.58
CA TYR A 157 6.39 13.01 1.86
C TYR A 157 7.50 12.69 2.87
N LEU A 158 7.79 11.40 3.06
CA LEU A 158 8.82 10.93 3.99
C LEU A 158 10.21 11.44 3.62
N SER A 159 10.62 11.31 2.35
CA SER A 159 11.92 11.78 1.89
C SER A 159 12.09 13.30 2.07
N LEU A 160 11.03 14.09 1.86
CA LEU A 160 11.08 15.55 2.08
C LEU A 160 11.28 15.92 3.56
N ILE A 161 10.73 15.15 4.50
CA ILE A 161 10.90 15.40 5.93
C ILE A 161 12.11 14.68 6.53
N GLY A 162 12.87 13.92 5.73
CA GLY A 162 14.03 13.12 6.16
C GLY A 162 13.68 11.78 6.82
N GLY A 163 12.45 11.29 6.65
CA GLY A 163 12.00 9.99 7.16
C GLY A 163 12.52 8.81 6.33
N VAL A 164 12.38 7.59 6.88
CA VAL A 164 12.90 6.36 6.25
C VAL A 164 11.83 5.70 5.39
N CYS A 165 12.19 5.41 4.12
CA CYS A 165 11.41 4.54 3.24
C CYS A 165 11.96 3.11 3.34
N MET A 166 11.15 2.19 3.86
CA MET A 166 11.57 0.79 4.02
C MET A 166 11.63 0.05 2.67
N SER A 167 12.56 -0.90 2.55
CA SER A 167 12.62 -1.84 1.43
C SER A 167 11.49 -2.88 1.50
N PHE A 168 11.28 -3.61 0.41
CA PHE A 168 10.23 -4.62 0.30
C PHE A 168 10.67 -5.91 -0.38
N TYR A 169 11.54 -5.85 -1.40
CA TYR A 169 11.83 -6.99 -2.27
C TYR A 169 12.70 -8.05 -1.58
N ASP A 170 13.70 -7.58 -0.84
CA ASP A 170 14.49 -8.34 0.13
C ASP A 170 13.62 -8.88 1.28
N TRP A 171 12.76 -8.03 1.85
CA TRP A 171 11.90 -8.38 2.99
C TRP A 171 10.88 -9.48 2.65
N TYR A 172 10.30 -9.44 1.45
CA TYR A 172 9.36 -10.46 0.99
C TYR A 172 10.02 -11.76 0.57
N CYS A 173 11.37 -11.81 0.53
CA CYS A 173 12.12 -12.91 -0.05
C CYS A 173 11.82 -13.11 -1.55
N ASP A 174 11.34 -12.05 -2.22
CA ASP A 174 11.16 -12.04 -3.67
C ASP A 174 12.51 -11.78 -4.37
N LEU A 175 13.44 -11.09 -3.71
CA LEU A 175 14.84 -10.92 -4.17
C LEU A 175 15.58 -12.26 -4.11
N PRO A 176 16.00 -12.84 -5.25
CA PRO A 176 16.90 -13.97 -5.23
C PRO A 176 18.35 -13.46 -5.07
N PRO A 177 19.03 -13.65 -3.92
CA PRO A 177 20.37 -13.07 -3.71
C PRO A 177 21.41 -13.59 -4.72
N ALA A 178 21.15 -14.74 -5.35
CA ALA A 178 21.96 -15.29 -6.43
C ALA A 178 22.01 -14.36 -7.67
N SER A 179 20.96 -13.59 -7.97
CA SER A 179 20.95 -12.71 -9.15
C SER A 179 22.03 -11.60 -9.03
N PRO A 180 22.06 -10.82 -7.93
CA PRO A 180 23.16 -9.88 -7.70
C PRO A 180 24.54 -10.54 -7.61
N GLN A 181 24.65 -11.75 -7.05
CA GLN A 181 25.93 -12.46 -6.93
C GLN A 181 26.51 -12.87 -8.27
N VAL A 182 25.66 -13.30 -9.22
CA VAL A 182 26.11 -13.82 -10.52
C VAL A 182 26.22 -12.70 -11.56
N TRP A 183 25.24 -11.77 -11.58
CA TRP A 183 25.11 -10.79 -12.66
C TRP A 183 25.26 -9.34 -12.22
N GLY A 184 25.31 -9.06 -10.91
CA GLY A 184 25.25 -7.69 -10.40
C GLY A 184 23.90 -7.01 -10.67
N GLU A 185 22.85 -7.78 -10.94
CA GLU A 185 21.49 -7.32 -11.27
C GLU A 185 20.50 -7.72 -10.17
N GLN A 186 19.58 -6.82 -9.79
CA GLN A 186 18.56 -7.11 -8.78
C GLN A 186 17.68 -8.27 -9.23
N THR A 187 17.01 -8.12 -10.37
CA THR A 187 16.23 -9.15 -11.06
C THR A 187 15.86 -8.63 -12.44
N ASP A 188 16.29 -9.33 -13.48
CA ASP A 188 15.80 -9.16 -14.83
C ASP A 188 15.47 -10.55 -15.40
N VAL A 189 14.33 -10.68 -16.08
CA VAL A 189 13.77 -11.97 -16.51
C VAL A 189 13.08 -11.85 -17.87
N PRO A 190 13.03 -12.93 -18.68
CA PRO A 190 12.28 -12.91 -19.94
C PRO A 190 10.78 -12.71 -19.69
N GLU A 191 10.12 -12.00 -20.61
CA GLU A 191 8.67 -11.81 -20.59
C GLU A 191 7.91 -13.13 -20.85
N SER A 192 6.61 -13.17 -20.50
CA SER A 192 5.79 -14.37 -20.72
C SER A 192 5.64 -14.76 -22.19
N ALA A 193 5.70 -13.80 -23.11
CA ALA A 193 5.64 -14.09 -24.55
C ALA A 193 6.87 -14.87 -25.03
N ASP A 194 8.03 -14.65 -24.40
CA ASP A 194 9.28 -15.30 -24.79
C ASP A 194 9.30 -16.80 -24.44
N TRP A 195 8.43 -17.25 -23.53
CA TRP A 195 8.24 -18.69 -23.27
C TRP A 195 7.81 -19.44 -24.54
N TYR A 196 7.08 -18.77 -25.45
CA TYR A 196 6.65 -19.36 -26.72
C TYR A 196 7.83 -19.65 -27.67
N ASN A 197 8.94 -18.92 -27.52
CA ASN A 197 10.14 -19.12 -28.33
C ASN A 197 10.98 -20.30 -27.83
N SER A 198 10.73 -20.80 -26.61
CA SER A 198 11.47 -21.92 -26.06
C SER A 198 10.99 -23.27 -26.60
N THR A 199 11.93 -24.14 -26.95
CA THR A 199 11.64 -25.54 -27.33
C THR A 199 11.76 -26.50 -26.15
N PHE A 200 12.19 -26.03 -24.97
CA PHE A 200 12.26 -26.81 -23.74
C PHE A 200 12.04 -25.93 -22.51
N ILE A 201 11.09 -26.29 -21.66
CA ILE A 201 10.74 -25.52 -20.45
C ILE A 201 10.69 -26.48 -19.25
N MET A 202 11.26 -26.05 -18.12
CA MET A 202 11.14 -26.72 -16.84
C MET A 202 10.50 -25.77 -15.82
N ALA A 203 9.32 -26.11 -15.32
CA ALA A 203 8.68 -25.39 -14.23
C ALA A 203 9.13 -25.96 -12.88
N TRP A 204 10.12 -25.31 -12.24
CA TRP A 204 10.67 -25.77 -10.96
C TRP A 204 10.27 -24.81 -9.83
N GLY A 205 9.43 -25.29 -8.90
CA GLY A 205 8.99 -24.47 -7.77
C GLY A 205 8.11 -23.28 -8.16
N SER A 206 7.62 -23.25 -9.40
CA SER A 206 6.73 -22.22 -9.93
C SER A 206 5.38 -22.85 -10.29
N ASN A 207 4.32 -22.40 -9.64
CA ASN A 207 2.96 -22.94 -9.83
C ASN A 207 2.22 -22.14 -10.91
N VAL A 208 2.76 -22.18 -12.14
CA VAL A 208 2.09 -21.62 -13.32
C VAL A 208 0.82 -22.46 -13.58
N PRO A 209 -0.38 -21.85 -13.68
CA PRO A 209 -1.61 -22.57 -13.98
C PRO A 209 -1.66 -23.10 -15.42
#